data_AF-A0A329UV62-F1
#
_entry.id   AF-A0A329UV62-F1
#
_cell.length_a   1.000
_cell.length_b   1.000
_cell.length_c   1.000
_cell.angle_alpha   90.00
_cell.angle_beta   90.00
_cell.angle_gamma   90.00
#
_symmetry.space_group_name_H-M   'P 1'
#
loop_
_entity.id
_entity.type
_entity.pdbx_description
1 polymer ?
#
loop_
_entity_poly.entity_id
_entity_poly.type
_entity_poly.pdbx_seq_one_letter_code
_entity_poly.pdbx_strand_id
1 'polypeptide(L)'
;MTEKELRQKVVDTAVSYLGCKEANGSHRKIIDLYNSHKPLARGYAVKYTDAWCSTFASAVAIACGLTDIIPTECGCERHIDLFKKLGSWVENDAYVPSPGDYIFYDWQDGSNYATTNNTGSADHVGIVVSCDGKTIKVIEGNMSDAVGYRKLAVNGRYIRGFGVPKYASKATSAPSGGGEAPTPGKDEKPTPGLAVGSVVTFTGTKHYISSMAVNGKSCKPGEAKVTAVAKSGKHPYHLIKTTGSSSTVYGWVDAADVKEVVPAIVKGSRVKVAKGAKTYNGGSLASYVYTTTYTVIQIDGSRVVIGINGVVTAAVNIKDLTLVG
;
A
#
# COMPACT_ATOMS: atom_id res chain seq x y z
N MET A 1 -5.09 11.36 -0.13
CA MET A 1 -4.61 10.02 0.25
C MET A 1 -4.68 9.89 1.76
N THR A 2 -4.98 8.71 2.28
CA THR A 2 -4.88 8.40 3.71
C THR A 2 -3.42 8.16 4.11
N GLU A 3 -3.14 8.13 5.42
CA GLU A 3 -1.82 7.78 5.93
C GLU A 3 -1.33 6.42 5.40
N LYS A 4 -2.22 5.42 5.43
CA LYS A 4 -1.92 4.05 4.98
C LYS A 4 -1.57 4.01 3.48
N GLU A 5 -2.27 4.80 2.67
CA GLU A 5 -1.98 4.91 1.23
C GLU A 5 -0.63 5.60 0.97
N LEU A 6 -0.28 6.62 1.76
CA LEU A 6 1.01 7.31 1.64
C LEU A 6 2.17 6.38 2.02
N ARG A 7 2.03 5.63 3.11
CA ARG A 7 2.96 4.59 3.52
C ARG A 7 3.13 3.53 2.42
N GLN A 8 2.01 3.04 1.88
CA GLN A 8 2.05 2.04 0.81
C GLN A 8 2.68 2.59 -0.47
N LYS A 9 2.44 3.86 -0.82
CA LYS A 9 3.08 4.53 -1.97
C LYS A 9 4.60 4.50 -1.86
N VAL A 10 5.16 4.76 -0.67
CA VAL A 10 6.60 4.68 -0.42
C VAL A 10 7.11 3.27 -0.63
N VAL A 11 6.42 2.27 -0.06
CA VAL A 11 6.78 0.85 -0.22
C VAL A 11 6.73 0.42 -1.69
N ASP A 12 5.64 0.70 -2.40
CA ASP A 12 5.45 0.31 -3.80
C ASP A 12 6.49 0.97 -4.70
N THR A 13 6.80 2.25 -4.43
CA THR A 13 7.86 2.98 -5.14
C THR A 13 9.22 2.33 -4.91
N ALA A 14 9.56 1.99 -3.66
CA ALA A 14 10.80 1.26 -3.36
C ALA A 14 10.84 -0.11 -4.06
N VAL A 15 9.75 -0.86 -4.02
CA VAL A 15 9.62 -2.20 -4.65
C VAL A 15 9.73 -2.12 -6.17
N SER A 16 9.32 -1.01 -6.80
CA SER A 16 9.50 -0.81 -8.25
C SER A 16 10.96 -0.83 -8.71
N TYR A 17 11.90 -0.59 -7.79
CA TYR A 17 13.33 -0.66 -8.05
C TYR A 17 13.95 -2.03 -7.76
N LEU A 18 13.19 -3.01 -7.27
CA LEU A 18 13.69 -4.34 -6.98
C LEU A 18 14.46 -4.94 -8.16
N GLY A 19 15.66 -5.46 -7.90
CA GLY A 19 16.53 -6.03 -8.92
C GLY A 19 17.37 -5.01 -9.70
N CYS A 20 17.19 -3.70 -9.48
CA CYS A 20 18.14 -2.71 -9.96
C CYS A 20 19.51 -2.96 -9.33
N LYS A 21 20.59 -2.88 -10.11
CA LYS A 21 21.93 -3.27 -9.65
C LYS A 21 23.05 -2.56 -10.42
N GLU A 22 24.25 -2.62 -9.88
CA GLU A 22 25.46 -2.04 -10.50
C GLU A 22 25.90 -2.81 -11.74
N ALA A 23 25.92 -4.15 -11.65
CA ALA A 23 26.41 -5.03 -12.71
C ALA A 23 25.78 -4.82 -14.10
N ASN A 24 24.54 -4.30 -14.17
CA ASN A 24 23.86 -4.00 -15.43
C ASN A 24 23.52 -2.51 -15.60
N GLY A 25 24.05 -1.63 -14.74
CA GLY A 25 23.84 -0.19 -14.77
C GLY A 25 22.43 0.29 -14.43
N SER A 26 21.48 -0.60 -14.10
CA SER A 26 20.08 -0.21 -13.85
C SER A 26 19.87 0.62 -12.59
N HIS A 27 20.82 0.62 -11.65
CA HIS A 27 20.82 1.52 -10.48
C HIS A 27 21.00 3.00 -10.86
N ARG A 28 21.58 3.33 -12.03
CA ARG A 28 21.89 4.71 -12.41
C ARG A 28 20.66 5.62 -12.41
N LYS A 29 19.49 5.10 -12.83
CA LYS A 29 18.21 5.84 -12.78
C LYS A 29 17.80 6.28 -11.36
N ILE A 30 18.25 5.57 -10.33
CA ILE A 30 18.00 5.92 -8.92
C ILE A 30 18.88 7.11 -8.54
N ILE A 31 20.16 7.04 -8.91
CA ILE A 31 21.14 8.10 -8.67
C ILE A 31 20.78 9.36 -9.47
N ASP A 32 20.35 9.21 -10.72
CA ASP A 32 19.91 10.32 -11.58
C ASP A 32 18.69 11.02 -10.99
N LEU A 33 17.70 10.26 -10.53
CA LEU A 33 16.52 10.81 -9.86
C LEU A 33 16.91 11.60 -8.61
N TYR A 34 17.74 11.03 -7.74
CA TYR A 34 18.25 11.74 -6.57
C TYR A 34 18.97 13.04 -6.97
N ASN A 35 19.91 12.96 -7.92
CA ASN A 35 20.72 14.09 -8.35
C ASN A 35 19.89 15.18 -9.06
N SER A 36 18.72 14.85 -9.61
CA SER A 36 17.80 15.82 -10.21
C SER A 36 17.10 16.71 -9.17
N HIS A 37 16.98 16.25 -7.92
CA HIS A 37 16.32 17.00 -6.85
C HIS A 37 17.26 18.06 -6.29
N LYS A 38 16.78 19.31 -6.20
CA LYS A 38 17.57 20.47 -5.75
C LYS A 38 16.92 21.13 -4.52
N PRO A 39 17.74 21.68 -3.59
CA PRO A 39 19.20 21.60 -3.55
C PRO A 39 19.70 20.17 -3.30
N LEU A 40 20.89 19.86 -3.79
CA LEU A 40 21.53 18.56 -3.49
C LEU A 40 21.84 18.50 -2.00
N ALA A 41 21.55 17.37 -1.36
CA ALA A 41 22.00 17.17 0.01
C ALA A 41 23.52 17.35 0.05
N ARG A 42 23.99 18.16 1.02
CA ARG A 42 25.41 18.50 1.20
C ARG A 42 26.07 19.20 0.01
N GLY A 43 25.29 19.68 -0.97
CA GLY A 43 25.82 20.22 -2.22
C GLY A 43 26.54 19.18 -3.09
N TYR A 44 26.35 17.88 -2.83
CA TYR A 44 27.09 16.81 -3.48
C TYR A 44 26.23 16.06 -4.50
N ALA A 45 26.74 15.92 -5.72
CA ALA A 45 26.15 15.05 -6.74
C ALA A 45 26.74 13.66 -6.60
N VAL A 46 25.89 12.67 -6.28
CA VAL A 46 26.30 11.28 -6.05
C VAL A 46 26.78 10.67 -7.36
N LYS A 47 27.94 10.01 -7.35
CA LYS A 47 28.49 9.31 -8.52
C LYS A 47 27.91 7.90 -8.61
N TYR A 48 27.93 7.31 -9.80
CA TYR A 48 27.49 5.92 -10.01
C TYR A 48 28.34 4.87 -9.30
N THR A 49 29.52 5.24 -8.81
CA THR A 49 30.45 4.36 -8.09
C THR A 49 30.40 4.56 -6.57
N ASP A 50 29.61 5.53 -6.10
CA ASP A 50 29.48 5.78 -4.67
C ASP A 50 28.50 4.78 -4.06
N ALA A 51 28.66 4.47 -2.78
CA ALA A 51 27.63 3.75 -2.03
C ALA A 51 26.31 4.54 -2.07
N TRP A 52 25.20 3.86 -2.34
CA TRP A 52 23.93 4.51 -2.72
C TRP A 52 22.71 4.05 -1.90
N CYS A 53 22.91 3.48 -0.71
CA CYS A 53 21.82 3.05 0.17
C CYS A 53 20.92 4.22 0.62
N SER A 54 21.51 5.28 1.19
CA SER A 54 20.77 6.49 1.58
C SER A 54 20.26 7.27 0.37
N THR A 55 21.01 7.26 -0.73
CA THR A 55 20.60 7.82 -2.02
C THR A 55 19.33 7.13 -2.55
N PHE A 56 19.24 5.80 -2.47
CA PHE A 56 18.04 5.05 -2.81
C PHE A 56 16.86 5.44 -1.94
N ALA A 57 17.05 5.48 -0.62
CA ALA A 57 16.00 5.86 0.32
C ALA A 57 15.46 7.27 0.01
N SER A 58 16.35 8.22 -0.26
CA SER A 58 16.02 9.58 -0.67
C SER A 58 15.34 9.65 -2.05
N ALA A 59 15.80 8.86 -3.03
CA ALA A 59 15.19 8.79 -4.35
C ALA A 59 13.73 8.31 -4.28
N VAL A 60 13.43 7.35 -3.38
CA VAL A 60 12.05 6.92 -3.11
C VAL A 60 11.22 8.06 -2.54
N ALA A 61 11.73 8.82 -1.57
CA ALA A 61 11.05 10.00 -1.02
C ALA A 61 10.76 11.06 -2.09
N ILE A 62 11.74 11.33 -2.98
CA ILE A 62 11.65 12.25 -4.11
C ILE A 62 10.57 11.78 -5.10
N ALA A 63 10.62 10.52 -5.54
CA ALA A 63 9.61 9.94 -6.43
C ALA A 63 8.20 10.01 -5.83
N CYS A 64 8.10 9.88 -4.51
CA CYS A 64 6.82 9.99 -3.82
C CYS A 64 6.33 11.44 -3.65
N GLY A 65 7.20 12.44 -3.83
CA GLY A 65 6.88 13.84 -3.52
C GLY A 65 6.64 14.08 -2.03
N LEU A 66 7.35 13.34 -1.17
CA LEU A 66 7.18 13.36 0.30
C LEU A 66 8.42 13.90 1.03
N THR A 67 9.26 14.67 0.34
CA THR A 67 10.56 15.14 0.84
C THR A 67 10.47 16.12 2.00
N ASP A 68 9.27 16.56 2.36
CA ASP A 68 9.04 17.48 3.47
C ASP A 68 8.74 16.75 4.79
N ILE A 69 8.36 15.46 4.73
CA ILE A 69 8.22 14.59 5.91
C ILE A 69 9.25 13.45 5.93
N ILE A 70 9.94 13.22 4.81
CA ILE A 70 11.05 12.29 4.66
C ILE A 70 12.26 13.10 4.17
N PRO A 71 13.32 13.28 4.96
CA PRO A 71 14.46 14.07 4.54
C PRO A 71 15.22 13.40 3.40
N THR A 72 15.98 14.19 2.63
CA THR A 72 16.85 13.70 1.55
C THR A 72 18.31 13.83 1.97
N GLU A 73 19.09 12.76 1.81
CA GLU A 73 20.49 12.67 2.20
C GLU A 73 21.20 11.49 1.49
N CYS A 74 22.51 11.59 1.27
CA CYS A 74 23.31 10.54 0.65
C CYS A 74 24.22 9.77 1.63
N GLY A 75 24.30 10.17 2.91
CA GLY A 75 24.98 9.43 3.98
C GLY A 75 24.08 9.02 5.15
N CYS A 76 24.22 7.79 5.65
CA CYS A 76 23.33 7.19 6.65
C CYS A 76 23.24 7.98 7.97
N GLU A 77 24.36 8.28 8.63
CA GLU A 77 24.35 8.99 9.92
C GLU A 77 23.72 10.38 9.81
N ARG A 78 24.05 11.12 8.75
CA ARG A 78 23.43 12.44 8.51
C ARG A 78 21.93 12.33 8.22
N HIS A 79 21.50 11.23 7.63
CA HIS A 79 20.09 11.00 7.39
C HIS A 79 19.34 10.82 8.72
N ILE A 80 19.95 10.11 9.69
CA ILE A 80 19.43 10.01 11.06
C ILE A 80 19.33 11.39 11.72
N ASP A 81 20.38 12.23 11.62
CA ASP A 81 20.36 13.60 12.16
C ASP A 81 19.16 14.40 11.63
N LEU A 82 18.82 14.25 10.35
CA LEU A 82 17.68 14.92 9.73
C LEU A 82 16.34 14.37 10.22
N PHE A 83 16.20 13.04 10.39
CA PHE A 83 15.00 12.45 11.01
C PHE A 83 14.83 12.92 12.46
N LYS A 84 15.93 13.02 13.24
CA LYS A 84 15.93 13.59 14.59
C LYS A 84 15.46 15.06 14.56
N LYS A 85 15.97 15.86 13.62
CA LYS A 85 15.56 17.27 13.45
C LYS A 85 14.07 17.43 13.09
N LEU A 86 13.51 16.49 12.34
CA LEU A 86 12.07 16.45 12.03
C LEU A 86 11.21 15.97 13.21
N GLY A 87 11.82 15.52 14.30
CA GLY A 87 11.14 14.88 15.42
C GLY A 87 10.42 13.60 14.99
N SER A 88 11.07 12.83 14.11
CA SER A 88 10.54 11.64 13.44
C SER A 88 11.54 10.48 13.55
N TRP A 89 12.26 10.40 14.67
CA TRP A 89 13.28 9.39 14.93
C TRP A 89 12.95 8.57 16.17
N VAL A 90 13.13 7.26 16.08
CA VAL A 90 12.94 6.30 17.17
C VAL A 90 14.26 5.57 17.43
N GLU A 91 14.90 5.91 18.55
CA GLU A 91 16.10 5.26 19.09
C GLU A 91 15.70 4.05 19.96
N ASN A 92 15.04 3.07 19.36
CA ASN A 92 14.54 1.86 20.05
C ASN A 92 14.49 0.66 19.11
N ASP A 93 15.32 -0.34 19.36
CA ASP A 93 15.46 -1.51 18.48
C ASP A 93 14.27 -2.47 18.58
N ALA A 94 13.56 -2.42 19.72
CA ALA A 94 12.33 -3.16 19.97
C ALA A 94 11.06 -2.50 19.40
N TYR A 95 11.17 -1.32 18.77
CA TYR A 95 10.05 -0.72 18.05
C TYR A 95 9.54 -1.68 16.96
N VAL A 96 8.22 -1.86 16.88
CA VAL A 96 7.56 -2.64 15.83
C VAL A 96 7.23 -1.68 14.67
N PRO A 97 7.98 -1.70 13.56
CA PRO A 97 7.83 -0.69 12.53
C PRO A 97 6.62 -0.93 11.64
N SER A 98 6.12 0.17 11.06
CA SER A 98 5.07 0.15 10.05
C SER A 98 5.65 0.20 8.63
N PRO A 99 4.89 -0.26 7.60
CA PRO A 99 5.27 -0.02 6.21
C PRO A 99 5.59 1.45 5.94
N GLY A 100 6.66 1.69 5.18
CA GLY A 100 7.14 3.03 4.84
C GLY A 100 7.99 3.70 5.93
N ASP A 101 8.22 3.07 7.08
CA ASP A 101 9.27 3.50 8.01
C ASP A 101 10.65 3.20 7.42
N TYR A 102 11.64 3.99 7.80
CA TYR A 102 13.03 3.84 7.39
C TYR A 102 13.76 3.15 8.51
N ILE A 103 14.50 2.09 8.21
CA ILE A 103 15.28 1.34 9.20
C ILE A 103 16.76 1.56 8.90
N PHE A 104 17.51 1.95 9.92
CA PHE A 104 18.94 2.16 9.84
C PHE A 104 19.66 1.02 10.53
N TYR A 105 20.85 0.72 10.03
CA TYR A 105 21.69 -0.36 10.52
C TYR A 105 23.04 0.12 10.95
N ASP A 106 23.57 -0.52 11.98
CA ASP A 106 24.95 -0.40 12.43
C ASP A 106 25.50 -1.82 12.57
N TRP A 107 26.44 -2.18 11.71
CA TRP A 107 27.04 -3.50 11.62
C TRP A 107 28.04 -3.77 12.74
N GLN A 108 28.41 -2.75 13.51
CA GLN A 108 29.26 -2.86 14.69
C GLN A 108 28.45 -3.09 15.98
N ASP A 109 27.13 -3.23 15.89
CA ASP A 109 26.26 -3.52 17.03
C ASP A 109 26.73 -4.74 17.85
N GLY A 110 26.76 -4.55 19.17
CA GLY A 110 27.34 -5.47 20.14
C GLY A 110 26.50 -6.73 20.37
N SER A 111 27.03 -7.64 21.18
CA SER A 111 26.29 -8.85 21.60
C SER A 111 25.13 -8.56 22.56
N ASN A 112 25.01 -7.32 23.06
CA ASN A 112 23.99 -6.84 24.00
C ASN A 112 22.74 -6.25 23.32
N TYR A 113 22.63 -6.30 21.99
CA TYR A 113 21.61 -5.64 21.15
C TYR A 113 20.14 -5.82 21.58
N ALA A 114 19.79 -6.92 22.25
CA ALA A 114 18.40 -7.16 22.69
C ALA A 114 18.06 -6.52 24.04
N THR A 115 19.06 -6.01 24.75
CA THR A 115 18.97 -5.49 26.13
C THR A 115 19.30 -4.01 26.24
N THR A 116 19.80 -3.41 25.16
CA THR A 116 20.16 -2.00 25.05
C THR A 116 19.81 -1.53 23.66
N ASN A 117 19.36 -0.28 23.53
CA ASN A 117 19.20 0.32 22.20
C ASN A 117 20.58 0.68 21.64
N ASN A 118 20.80 0.39 20.37
CA ASN A 118 22.03 0.75 19.71
C ASN A 118 22.09 2.26 19.43
N THR A 119 23.21 2.88 19.82
CA THR A 119 23.50 4.30 19.61
C THR A 119 24.73 4.57 18.75
N GLY A 120 25.30 3.55 18.09
CA GLY A 120 26.51 3.63 17.26
C GLY A 120 26.32 4.43 15.96
N SER A 121 27.26 4.33 15.02
CA SER A 121 27.16 5.05 13.74
C SER A 121 26.46 4.19 12.70
N ALA A 122 25.52 4.77 11.94
CA ALA A 122 24.81 4.00 10.92
C ALA A 122 25.66 3.72 9.68
N ASP A 123 25.72 2.46 9.28
CA ASP A 123 26.37 1.96 8.07
C ASP A 123 25.41 1.89 6.87
N HIS A 124 24.13 1.60 7.11
CA HIS A 124 23.18 1.29 6.05
C HIS A 124 21.75 1.73 6.38
N VAL A 125 20.90 1.78 5.36
CA VAL A 125 19.48 2.13 5.50
C VAL A 125 18.62 1.34 4.51
N GLY A 126 17.42 0.97 4.94
CA GLY A 126 16.38 0.38 4.11
C GLY A 126 15.01 0.97 4.42
N ILE A 127 14.01 0.55 3.65
CA ILE A 127 12.61 0.93 3.80
C ILE A 127 11.80 -0.29 4.22
N VAL A 128 11.04 -0.18 5.30
CA VAL A 128 10.20 -1.25 5.82
C VAL A 128 9.05 -1.51 4.86
N VAL A 129 8.95 -2.74 4.36
CA VAL A 129 7.89 -3.21 3.48
C VAL A 129 6.71 -3.72 4.30
N SER A 130 6.98 -4.46 5.37
CA SER A 130 5.98 -5.04 6.27
C SER A 130 6.61 -5.50 7.58
N CYS A 131 5.84 -5.54 8.66
CA CYS A 131 6.19 -6.23 9.89
C CYS A 131 4.98 -6.99 10.43
N ASP A 132 5.18 -8.24 10.87
CA ASP A 132 4.14 -9.07 11.50
C ASP A 132 4.16 -9.02 13.04
N GLY A 133 4.92 -8.06 13.61
CA GLY A 133 5.19 -7.94 15.04
C GLY A 133 6.41 -8.72 15.52
N LYS A 134 6.97 -9.60 14.69
CA LYS A 134 8.17 -10.41 15.02
C LYS A 134 9.26 -10.28 13.97
N THR A 135 8.89 -10.30 12.70
CA THR A 135 9.79 -10.25 11.56
C THR A 135 9.54 -8.98 10.76
N ILE A 136 10.59 -8.19 10.57
CA ILE A 136 10.61 -7.02 9.71
C ILE A 136 11.08 -7.47 8.32
N LYS A 137 10.32 -7.14 7.28
CA LYS A 137 10.75 -7.27 5.88
C LYS A 137 11.11 -5.88 5.36
N VAL A 138 12.31 -5.75 4.81
CA VAL A 138 12.89 -4.48 4.39
C VAL A 138 13.31 -4.59 2.93
N ILE A 139 13.13 -3.51 2.17
CA ILE A 139 13.77 -3.33 0.87
C ILE A 139 14.92 -2.33 0.99
N GLU A 140 16.10 -2.74 0.52
CA GLU A 140 17.35 -2.00 0.64
C GLU A 140 17.90 -1.74 -0.76
N GLY A 141 18.50 -0.56 -0.94
CA GLY A 141 19.32 -0.25 -2.11
C GLY A 141 20.79 -0.42 -1.77
N ASN A 142 21.62 -0.72 -2.76
CA ASN A 142 23.05 -1.01 -2.58
C ASN A 142 23.32 -2.14 -1.57
N MET A 143 22.36 -3.06 -1.37
CA MET A 143 22.59 -4.30 -0.63
C MET A 143 23.27 -5.28 -1.58
N SER A 144 24.56 -5.49 -1.38
CA SER A 144 25.41 -6.25 -2.32
C SER A 144 25.31 -5.68 -3.75
N ASP A 145 25.47 -4.36 -3.86
CA ASP A 145 25.43 -3.60 -5.13
C ASP A 145 24.11 -3.70 -5.91
N ALA A 146 23.01 -4.02 -5.20
CA ALA A 146 21.68 -4.19 -5.77
C ALA A 146 20.54 -3.72 -4.85
N VAL A 147 19.35 -3.58 -5.43
CA VAL A 147 18.09 -3.46 -4.67
C VAL A 147 17.57 -4.86 -4.37
N GLY A 148 17.38 -5.17 -3.10
CA GLY A 148 16.92 -6.49 -2.64
C GLY A 148 16.17 -6.46 -1.32
N TYR A 149 15.71 -7.64 -0.89
CA TYR A 149 14.98 -7.78 0.37
C TYR A 149 15.88 -8.34 1.47
N ARG A 150 15.73 -7.78 2.67
CA ARG A 150 16.23 -8.34 3.92
C ARG A 150 15.07 -8.72 4.83
N LYS A 151 15.28 -9.73 5.68
CA LYS A 151 14.44 -10.00 6.84
C LYS A 151 15.29 -9.97 8.09
N LEU A 152 14.73 -9.42 9.15
CA LEU A 152 15.34 -9.40 10.48
C LEU A 152 14.25 -9.49 11.54
N ALA A 153 14.61 -9.94 12.74
CA ALA A 153 13.70 -9.93 13.88
C ALA A 153 13.52 -8.50 14.41
N VAL A 154 12.34 -8.20 14.95
CA VAL A 154 12.15 -7.04 15.84
C VAL A 154 13.07 -7.22 17.05
N ASN A 155 13.70 -6.14 17.53
CA ASN A 155 14.76 -6.20 18.55
C ASN A 155 15.95 -7.09 18.13
N GLY A 156 16.17 -7.23 16.82
CA GLY A 156 17.26 -7.99 16.24
C GLY A 156 18.57 -7.20 16.21
N ARG A 157 19.69 -7.92 16.12
CA ARG A 157 21.02 -7.31 16.05
C ARG A 157 21.18 -6.45 14.81
N TYR A 158 21.97 -5.40 14.93
CA TYR A 158 22.30 -4.40 13.92
C TYR A 158 21.22 -3.39 13.62
N ILE A 159 20.09 -3.40 14.33
CA ILE A 159 19.14 -2.30 14.23
C ILE A 159 19.79 -1.10 14.92
N ARG A 160 19.97 0.00 14.17
CA ARG A 160 20.40 1.27 14.74
C ARG A 160 19.20 2.11 15.20
N GLY A 161 18.06 1.96 14.54
CA GLY A 161 16.85 2.68 14.86
C GLY A 161 16.02 3.00 13.63
N PHE A 162 14.99 3.83 13.81
CA PHE A 162 13.97 4.03 12.79
C PHE A 162 13.67 5.51 12.53
N GLY A 163 13.68 5.88 11.25
CA GLY A 163 12.99 7.07 10.77
C GLY A 163 11.50 6.77 10.59
N VAL A 164 10.62 7.53 11.23
CA VAL A 164 9.17 7.32 11.21
C VAL A 164 8.50 8.57 10.63
N PRO A 165 8.38 8.67 9.29
CA PRO A 165 7.82 9.86 8.65
C PRO A 165 6.40 10.15 9.13
N LYS A 166 6.07 11.43 9.26
CA LYS A 166 4.76 11.90 9.76
C LYS A 166 3.68 11.84 8.66
N TYR A 167 3.45 10.66 8.09
CA TYR A 167 2.49 10.45 6.99
C TYR A 167 1.08 10.97 7.31
N ALA A 168 0.65 10.94 8.58
CA ALA A 168 -0.63 11.48 9.02
C ALA A 168 -0.80 12.97 8.70
N SER A 169 0.27 13.77 8.75
CA SER A 169 0.21 15.21 8.43
C SER A 169 -0.01 15.50 6.94
N LYS A 170 0.18 14.48 6.10
CA LYS A 170 -0.06 14.51 4.65
C LYS A 170 -1.37 13.85 4.26
N ALA A 171 -2.04 13.20 5.21
CA ALA A 171 -3.32 12.59 4.95
C ALA A 171 -4.37 13.69 4.74
N THR A 172 -5.09 13.63 3.64
CA THR A 172 -6.26 14.48 3.42
C THR A 172 -7.43 13.86 4.17
N SER A 173 -7.98 14.57 5.16
CA SER A 173 -9.20 14.16 5.87
C SER A 173 -10.35 13.96 4.87
N ALA A 174 -10.93 12.77 4.82
CA ALA A 174 -12.22 12.58 4.18
C ALA A 174 -13.30 13.29 5.03
N PRO A 175 -14.26 14.03 4.44
CA PRO A 175 -15.36 14.59 5.22
C PRO A 175 -16.24 13.47 5.77
N SER A 176 -16.55 13.56 7.06
CA SER A 176 -17.62 12.81 7.70
C SER A 176 -18.98 13.33 7.23
N GLY A 177 -19.79 12.42 6.71
CA GLY A 177 -21.25 12.41 6.50
C GLY A 177 -22.08 13.70 6.54
N GLY A 178 -22.89 13.89 5.48
CA GLY A 178 -24.11 14.70 5.49
C GLY A 178 -24.87 14.47 4.18
N GLY A 179 -26.05 13.84 4.24
CA GLY A 179 -26.83 13.47 3.06
C GLY A 179 -27.86 14.53 2.66
N GLU A 180 -28.15 14.60 1.37
CA GLU A 180 -29.49 14.85 0.81
C GLU A 180 -29.51 14.51 -0.69
N ALA A 181 -30.67 14.09 -1.19
CA ALA A 181 -30.98 13.70 -2.57
C ALA A 181 -32.42 14.14 -2.88
N PRO A 182 -32.93 14.07 -4.12
CA PRO A 182 -32.33 14.33 -5.45
C PRO A 182 -33.28 15.16 -6.36
N THR A 183 -32.84 15.58 -7.57
CA THR A 183 -33.67 15.60 -8.81
C THR A 183 -32.83 15.89 -10.08
N PRO A 184 -33.33 15.63 -11.32
CA PRO A 184 -32.62 14.77 -12.28
C PRO A 184 -32.31 15.43 -13.65
N GLY A 185 -31.31 14.90 -14.35
CA GLY A 185 -31.03 15.25 -15.74
C GLY A 185 -30.09 14.26 -16.43
N LYS A 186 -30.65 13.52 -17.40
CA LYS A 186 -30.07 12.79 -18.54
C LYS A 186 -28.83 13.49 -19.16
N ASP A 187 -27.77 12.87 -19.68
CA ASP A 187 -27.53 11.57 -20.34
C ASP A 187 -26.06 11.12 -20.14
N GLU A 188 -25.81 9.82 -20.40
CA GLU A 188 -24.53 9.07 -20.40
C GLU A 188 -23.73 8.97 -19.09
N LYS A 189 -23.97 7.85 -18.37
CA LYS A 189 -23.32 7.44 -17.12
C LYS A 189 -21.82 7.13 -17.32
N PRO A 190 -20.89 7.90 -16.72
CA PRO A 190 -19.57 7.37 -16.41
C PRO A 190 -19.73 6.41 -15.22
N THR A 191 -19.21 5.20 -15.36
CA THR A 191 -19.10 4.22 -14.28
C THR A 191 -18.53 4.88 -13.01
N PRO A 192 -19.05 4.60 -11.80
CA PRO A 192 -18.38 4.97 -10.56
C PRO A 192 -16.93 4.49 -10.61
N GLY A 193 -15.97 5.41 -10.48
CA GLY A 193 -14.56 5.07 -10.62
C GLY A 193 -14.13 4.08 -9.52
N LEU A 194 -13.55 2.95 -9.92
CA LEU A 194 -12.96 1.96 -9.03
C LEU A 194 -11.95 2.62 -8.08
N ALA A 195 -12.00 2.28 -6.79
CA ALA A 195 -11.08 2.80 -5.80
C ALA A 195 -9.77 2.00 -5.77
N VAL A 196 -8.68 2.65 -5.34
CA VAL A 196 -7.44 1.95 -5.00
C VAL A 196 -7.74 0.96 -3.86
N GLY A 197 -7.30 -0.28 -4.02
CA GLY A 197 -7.57 -1.37 -3.10
C GLY A 197 -8.67 -2.32 -3.57
N SER A 198 -9.53 -1.90 -4.52
CA SER A 198 -10.57 -2.77 -5.07
C SER A 198 -9.97 -3.99 -5.74
N VAL A 199 -10.51 -5.16 -5.42
CA VAL A 199 -10.26 -6.37 -6.20
C VAL A 199 -11.16 -6.32 -7.44
N VAL A 200 -10.59 -6.65 -8.59
CA VAL A 200 -11.20 -6.53 -9.90
C VAL A 200 -10.85 -7.76 -10.75
N THR A 201 -11.69 -8.04 -11.72
CA THR A 201 -11.40 -9.01 -12.77
C THR A 201 -10.83 -8.23 -13.93
N PHE A 202 -9.54 -8.44 -14.19
CA PHE A 202 -8.88 -7.91 -15.38
C PHE A 202 -9.15 -8.84 -16.57
N THR A 203 -9.72 -8.31 -17.65
CA THR A 203 -10.06 -9.08 -18.87
C THR A 203 -9.15 -8.80 -20.05
N GLY A 204 -8.24 -7.83 -19.92
CA GLY A 204 -7.34 -7.42 -20.99
C GLY A 204 -6.19 -8.40 -21.24
N THR A 205 -5.45 -8.12 -22.32
CA THR A 205 -4.29 -8.91 -22.74
C THR A 205 -2.98 -8.13 -22.68
N LYS A 206 -3.02 -6.85 -22.30
CA LYS A 206 -1.85 -5.96 -22.19
C LYS A 206 -1.90 -5.13 -20.91
N HIS A 207 -0.74 -4.83 -20.38
CA HIS A 207 -0.55 -3.79 -19.38
C HIS A 207 0.52 -2.80 -19.84
N TYR A 208 0.53 -1.62 -19.24
CA TYR A 208 1.37 -0.50 -19.62
C TYR A 208 2.26 -0.07 -18.45
N ILE A 209 3.46 0.40 -18.77
CA ILE A 209 4.43 0.84 -17.74
C ILE A 209 4.02 2.15 -17.06
N SER A 210 3.15 2.94 -17.69
CA SER A 210 2.59 4.19 -17.16
C SER A 210 1.17 4.40 -17.69
N SER A 211 0.40 5.27 -17.04
CA SER A 211 -0.99 5.60 -17.41
C SER A 211 -1.13 6.30 -18.76
N MET A 212 -0.01 6.72 -19.37
CA MET A 212 0.05 7.43 -20.66
C MET A 212 0.92 6.72 -21.71
N ALA A 213 1.48 5.56 -21.39
CA ALA A 213 2.39 4.86 -22.29
C ALA A 213 1.66 4.43 -23.57
N VAL A 214 2.35 4.52 -24.71
CA VAL A 214 1.79 4.14 -26.02
C VAL A 214 1.87 2.61 -26.24
N ASN A 215 2.93 1.98 -25.71
CA ASN A 215 3.21 0.56 -25.93
C ASN A 215 2.93 -0.26 -24.66
N GLY A 216 2.13 -1.32 -24.82
CA GLY A 216 1.82 -2.27 -23.75
C GLY A 216 2.60 -3.58 -23.88
N LYS A 217 2.87 -4.23 -22.75
CA LYS A 217 3.41 -5.59 -22.67
C LYS A 217 2.28 -6.60 -22.53
N SER A 218 2.42 -7.75 -23.17
CA SER A 218 1.43 -8.82 -23.09
C SER A 218 1.31 -9.38 -21.67
N CYS A 219 0.10 -9.65 -21.22
CA CYS A 219 -0.20 -10.30 -19.95
C CYS A 219 -1.49 -11.13 -20.04
N LYS A 220 -1.73 -11.98 -19.03
CA LYS A 220 -2.90 -12.84 -18.94
C LYS A 220 -4.01 -12.19 -18.09
N PRO A 221 -5.28 -12.34 -18.47
CA PRO A 221 -6.42 -11.89 -17.67
C PRO A 221 -6.55 -12.69 -16.37
N GLY A 222 -7.35 -12.19 -15.45
CA GLY A 222 -7.68 -12.83 -14.17
C GLY A 222 -7.87 -11.81 -13.04
N GLU A 223 -8.01 -12.30 -11.81
CA GLU A 223 -8.21 -11.44 -10.66
C GLU A 223 -6.96 -10.61 -10.36
N ALA A 224 -7.17 -9.33 -10.09
CA ALA A 224 -6.14 -8.36 -9.79
C ALA A 224 -6.66 -7.32 -8.81
N LYS A 225 -5.75 -6.56 -8.21
CA LYS A 225 -6.05 -5.48 -7.28
C LYS A 225 -5.70 -4.14 -7.93
N VAL A 226 -6.63 -3.19 -7.86
CA VAL A 226 -6.37 -1.80 -8.20
C VAL A 226 -5.37 -1.25 -7.18
N THR A 227 -4.24 -0.77 -7.65
CA THR A 227 -3.12 -0.27 -6.83
C THR A 227 -2.84 1.20 -7.08
N ALA A 228 -3.32 1.75 -8.20
CA ALA A 228 -3.37 3.19 -8.44
C ALA A 228 -4.51 3.54 -9.41
N VAL A 229 -4.98 4.78 -9.35
CA VAL A 229 -5.96 5.34 -10.31
C VAL A 229 -5.45 6.67 -10.83
N ALA A 230 -5.43 6.81 -12.16
CA ALA A 230 -5.10 8.04 -12.87
C ALA A 230 -6.29 8.41 -13.76
N LYS A 231 -7.25 9.16 -13.20
CA LYS A 231 -8.53 9.47 -13.87
C LYS A 231 -8.38 10.15 -15.23
N SER A 232 -7.29 10.89 -15.45
CA SER A 232 -6.96 11.56 -16.71
C SER A 232 -5.98 10.79 -17.60
N GLY A 233 -5.56 9.59 -17.18
CA GLY A 233 -4.66 8.73 -17.94
C GLY A 233 -5.39 7.98 -19.04
N LYS A 234 -4.68 7.67 -20.14
CA LYS A 234 -5.18 6.78 -21.20
C LYS A 234 -5.52 5.39 -20.64
N HIS A 235 -4.69 4.92 -19.70
CA HIS A 235 -4.85 3.67 -18.97
C HIS A 235 -5.08 4.01 -17.49
N PRO A 236 -6.34 4.21 -17.07
CA PRO A 236 -6.63 4.90 -15.82
C PRO A 236 -6.46 4.04 -14.56
N TYR A 237 -6.26 2.73 -14.67
CA TYR A 237 -6.12 1.83 -13.53
C TYR A 237 -4.78 1.12 -13.55
N HIS A 238 -4.04 1.13 -12.45
CA HIS A 238 -2.88 0.25 -12.26
C HIS A 238 -3.32 -1.00 -11.52
N LEU A 239 -3.05 -2.17 -12.11
CA LEU A 239 -3.43 -3.47 -11.57
C LEU A 239 -2.19 -4.31 -11.26
N ILE A 240 -2.27 -5.04 -10.16
CA ILE A 240 -1.33 -6.11 -9.82
C ILE A 240 -2.15 -7.36 -9.54
N LYS A 241 -1.79 -8.49 -10.16
CA LYS A 241 -2.43 -9.79 -9.91
C LYS A 241 -2.59 -10.08 -8.40
N THR A 242 -3.70 -10.73 -8.02
CA THR A 242 -3.86 -11.24 -6.65
C THR A 242 -3.11 -12.57 -6.48
N THR A 243 -2.84 -12.95 -5.22
CA THR A 243 -2.18 -14.23 -4.92
C THR A 243 -3.12 -15.39 -5.28
N GLY A 244 -2.63 -16.35 -6.05
CA GLY A 244 -3.44 -17.48 -6.54
C GLY A 244 -4.18 -17.21 -7.85
N SER A 245 -4.19 -15.97 -8.35
CA SER A 245 -4.75 -15.63 -9.66
C SER A 245 -3.88 -16.18 -10.81
N SER A 246 -4.54 -16.61 -11.89
CA SER A 246 -3.89 -16.98 -13.16
C SER A 246 -3.44 -15.77 -13.97
N SER A 247 -3.79 -14.55 -13.55
CA SER A 247 -3.39 -13.31 -14.19
C SER A 247 -1.87 -13.11 -14.11
N THR A 248 -1.33 -12.43 -15.12
CA THR A 248 0.04 -11.90 -15.10
C THR A 248 0.09 -10.37 -15.21
N VAL A 249 -1.04 -9.70 -14.92
CA VAL A 249 -1.12 -8.25 -14.97
C VAL A 249 -0.25 -7.61 -13.87
N TYR A 250 0.57 -6.64 -14.30
CA TYR A 250 1.45 -5.84 -13.45
C TYR A 250 1.70 -4.53 -14.21
N GLY A 251 0.79 -3.57 -14.07
CA GLY A 251 0.88 -2.33 -14.82
C GLY A 251 -0.44 -1.60 -14.95
N TRP A 252 -0.39 -0.47 -15.65
CA TRP A 252 -1.58 0.30 -16.03
C TRP A 252 -2.38 -0.45 -17.09
N VAL A 253 -3.70 -0.31 -17.08
CA VAL A 253 -4.61 -0.98 -18.01
C VAL A 253 -5.74 -0.05 -18.44
N ASP A 254 -6.35 -0.40 -19.56
CA ASP A 254 -7.51 0.29 -20.09
C ASP A 254 -8.73 0.10 -19.19
N ALA A 255 -9.55 1.14 -19.00
CA ALA A 255 -10.77 1.05 -18.18
C ALA A 255 -11.72 -0.05 -18.66
N ALA A 256 -11.79 -0.24 -19.98
CA ALA A 256 -12.64 -1.26 -20.60
C ALA A 256 -12.25 -2.69 -20.19
N ASP A 257 -11.01 -2.91 -19.77
CA ASP A 257 -10.48 -4.21 -19.37
C ASP A 257 -10.63 -4.49 -17.87
N VAL A 258 -11.30 -3.61 -17.12
CA VAL A 258 -11.44 -3.74 -15.66
C VAL A 258 -12.91 -3.90 -15.29
N LYS A 259 -13.23 -5.02 -14.64
CA LYS A 259 -14.56 -5.29 -14.10
C LYS A 259 -14.48 -5.38 -12.58
N GLU A 260 -15.40 -4.74 -11.85
CA GLU A 260 -15.44 -4.88 -10.39
C GLU A 260 -15.66 -6.34 -10.00
N VAL A 261 -14.87 -6.85 -9.03
CA VAL A 261 -15.22 -8.11 -8.35
C VAL A 261 -16.15 -7.71 -7.22
N VAL A 262 -17.44 -7.98 -7.40
CA VAL A 262 -18.37 -7.96 -6.26
C VAL A 262 -17.98 -9.17 -5.40
N PRO A 263 -17.45 -8.97 -4.17
CA PRO A 263 -17.09 -10.12 -3.35
C PRO A 263 -18.35 -10.93 -3.10
N ALA A 264 -18.27 -12.24 -3.36
CA ALA A 264 -19.41 -13.11 -3.15
C ALA A 264 -19.75 -13.14 -1.65
N ILE A 265 -21.02 -12.88 -1.30
CA ILE A 265 -21.52 -13.18 0.04
C ILE A 265 -21.43 -14.70 0.21
N VAL A 266 -20.66 -15.16 1.17
CA VAL A 266 -20.49 -16.58 1.50
C VAL A 266 -20.90 -16.84 2.96
N LYS A 267 -21.05 -18.12 3.33
CA LYS A 267 -21.25 -18.48 4.73
C LYS A 267 -20.10 -17.94 5.58
N GLY A 268 -20.41 -17.25 6.67
CA GLY A 268 -19.46 -16.57 7.55
C GLY A 268 -19.20 -15.10 7.20
N SER A 269 -19.62 -14.61 6.02
CA SER A 269 -19.49 -13.18 5.69
C SER A 269 -20.20 -12.29 6.70
N ARG A 270 -19.62 -11.13 7.01
CA ARG A 270 -20.29 -10.08 7.77
C ARG A 270 -21.11 -9.21 6.82
N VAL A 271 -22.36 -8.95 7.14
CA VAL A 271 -23.30 -8.25 6.26
C VAL A 271 -24.21 -7.27 7.01
N LYS A 272 -24.70 -6.25 6.32
CA LYS A 272 -25.80 -5.38 6.75
C LYS A 272 -27.00 -5.55 5.83
N VAL A 273 -28.19 -5.44 6.41
CA VAL A 273 -29.46 -5.48 5.67
C VAL A 273 -29.81 -4.09 5.17
N ALA A 274 -30.13 -3.98 3.88
CA ALA A 274 -30.55 -2.72 3.28
C ALA A 274 -31.85 -2.20 3.94
N LYS A 275 -31.92 -0.88 4.16
CA LYS A 275 -33.12 -0.25 4.76
C LYS A 275 -34.36 -0.55 3.91
N GLY A 276 -35.42 -1.03 4.56
CA GLY A 276 -36.69 -1.36 3.88
C GLY A 276 -36.71 -2.74 3.23
N ALA A 277 -35.61 -3.52 3.33
CA ALA A 277 -35.63 -4.92 2.97
C ALA A 277 -36.67 -5.69 3.79
N LYS A 278 -37.16 -6.78 3.22
CA LYS A 278 -38.13 -7.66 3.85
C LYS A 278 -37.45 -8.96 4.24
N THR A 279 -38.10 -9.71 5.12
CA THR A 279 -37.80 -11.15 5.21
C THR A 279 -37.94 -11.77 3.82
N TYR A 280 -37.29 -12.92 3.60
CA TYR A 280 -37.29 -13.62 2.32
C TYR A 280 -38.72 -13.90 1.80
N ASN A 281 -39.68 -14.08 2.70
CA ASN A 281 -41.09 -14.35 2.39
C ASN A 281 -41.96 -13.07 2.33
N GLY A 282 -41.35 -11.86 2.36
CA GLY A 282 -42.06 -10.59 2.20
C GLY A 282 -42.63 -9.95 3.48
N GLY A 283 -42.40 -10.53 4.65
CA GLY A 283 -42.74 -9.92 5.95
C GLY A 283 -41.77 -8.80 6.35
N SER A 284 -42.23 -7.89 7.21
CA SER A 284 -41.42 -6.78 7.73
C SER A 284 -40.34 -7.26 8.70
N LEU A 285 -39.20 -6.55 8.74
CA LEU A 285 -38.14 -6.75 9.72
C LEU A 285 -38.21 -5.67 10.80
N ALA A 286 -37.82 -6.03 12.03
CA ALA A 286 -37.67 -5.09 13.12
C ALA A 286 -36.62 -4.02 12.79
N SER A 287 -36.79 -2.79 13.30
CA SER A 287 -35.95 -1.63 12.94
C SER A 287 -34.46 -1.85 13.20
N TYR A 288 -34.11 -2.58 14.27
CA TYR A 288 -32.72 -2.90 14.61
C TYR A 288 -32.00 -3.75 13.55
N VAL A 289 -32.75 -4.45 12.68
CA VAL A 289 -32.18 -5.30 11.63
C VAL A 289 -31.44 -4.49 10.57
N TYR A 290 -31.82 -3.24 10.33
CA TYR A 290 -31.18 -2.39 9.31
C TYR A 290 -29.92 -1.68 9.82
N THR A 291 -29.72 -1.61 11.14
CA THR A 291 -28.60 -0.89 11.76
C THR A 291 -27.51 -1.82 12.29
N THR A 292 -27.81 -3.12 12.38
CA THR A 292 -26.92 -4.13 12.95
C THR A 292 -26.12 -4.85 11.87
N THR A 293 -24.88 -5.22 12.21
CA THR A 293 -24.06 -6.11 11.38
C THR A 293 -24.27 -7.56 11.81
N TYR A 294 -24.53 -8.44 10.85
CA TYR A 294 -24.79 -9.86 11.06
C TYR A 294 -23.74 -10.74 10.40
N THR A 295 -23.65 -11.98 10.85
CA THR A 295 -22.90 -13.04 10.16
C THR A 295 -23.88 -13.85 9.30
N VAL A 296 -23.46 -14.20 8.09
CA VAL A 296 -24.20 -15.14 7.23
C VAL A 296 -24.05 -16.55 7.79
N ILE A 297 -25.17 -17.16 8.18
CA ILE A 297 -25.23 -18.50 8.75
C ILE A 297 -25.42 -19.56 7.64
N GLN A 298 -26.25 -19.25 6.65
CA GLN A 298 -26.58 -20.17 5.55
C GLN A 298 -26.93 -19.38 4.29
N ILE A 299 -26.59 -19.96 3.14
CA ILE A 299 -27.01 -19.49 1.82
C ILE A 299 -27.65 -20.67 1.09
N ASP A 300 -28.81 -20.44 0.50
CA ASP A 300 -29.50 -21.37 -0.39
C ASP A 300 -30.11 -20.59 -1.56
N GLY A 301 -29.46 -20.65 -2.71
CA GLY A 301 -29.78 -19.79 -3.85
C GLY A 301 -29.75 -18.30 -3.46
N SER A 302 -30.88 -17.61 -3.62
CA SER A 302 -31.03 -16.20 -3.24
C SER A 302 -31.42 -15.97 -1.78
N ARG A 303 -31.73 -17.03 -1.02
CA ARG A 303 -32.12 -16.97 0.38
C ARG A 303 -30.89 -17.00 1.29
N VAL A 304 -30.74 -15.97 2.12
CA VAL A 304 -29.62 -15.86 3.07
C VAL A 304 -30.14 -15.79 4.49
N VAL A 305 -29.67 -16.69 5.34
CA VAL A 305 -29.95 -16.67 6.79
C VAL A 305 -28.84 -15.90 7.48
N ILE A 306 -29.21 -14.87 8.23
CA ILE A 306 -28.29 -14.00 8.97
C ILE A 306 -28.53 -14.14 10.47
N GLY A 307 -27.48 -13.92 11.26
CA GLY A 307 -27.59 -13.99 12.71
C GLY A 307 -26.40 -13.43 13.47
N ILE A 308 -26.52 -13.40 14.79
CA ILE A 308 -25.49 -12.92 15.72
C ILE A 308 -25.05 -14.12 16.56
N ASN A 309 -23.74 -14.35 16.64
CA ASN A 309 -23.18 -15.47 17.42
C ASN A 309 -23.81 -16.84 17.11
N GLY A 310 -24.19 -17.07 15.84
CA GLY A 310 -24.82 -18.31 15.38
C GLY A 310 -26.33 -18.40 15.63
N VAL A 311 -26.93 -17.45 16.35
CA VAL A 311 -28.39 -17.38 16.56
C VAL A 311 -29.05 -16.69 15.37
N VAL A 312 -30.02 -17.37 14.74
CA VAL A 312 -30.74 -16.86 13.57
C VAL A 312 -31.56 -15.63 13.94
N THR A 313 -31.36 -14.54 13.19
CA THR A 313 -32.16 -13.31 13.29
C THR A 313 -33.24 -13.27 12.22
N ALA A 314 -32.87 -13.51 10.96
CA ALA A 314 -33.80 -13.44 9.83
C ALA A 314 -33.27 -14.23 8.63
N ALA A 315 -34.18 -14.58 7.72
CA ALA A 315 -33.84 -14.93 6.35
C ALA A 315 -34.23 -13.77 5.44
N VAL A 316 -33.34 -13.34 4.56
CA VAL A 316 -33.52 -12.21 3.61
C VAL A 316 -33.01 -12.59 2.22
N ASN A 317 -33.27 -11.76 1.21
CA ASN A 317 -32.71 -11.98 -0.12
C ASN A 317 -31.24 -11.51 -0.18
N ILE A 318 -30.39 -12.26 -0.86
CA ILE A 318 -28.95 -11.94 -1.02
C ILE A 318 -28.73 -10.55 -1.63
N LYS A 319 -29.63 -10.10 -2.52
CA LYS A 319 -29.56 -8.77 -3.14
C LYS A 319 -29.79 -7.62 -2.16
N ASP A 320 -30.43 -7.91 -1.02
CA ASP A 320 -30.76 -6.93 0.01
C ASP A 320 -29.66 -6.86 1.09
N LEU A 321 -28.53 -7.53 0.86
CA LEU A 321 -27.39 -7.58 1.76
C LEU A 321 -26.19 -6.83 1.17
N THR A 322 -25.46 -6.17 2.06
CA THR A 322 -24.18 -5.53 1.75
C THR A 322 -23.09 -6.12 2.64
N LEU A 323 -21.97 -6.52 2.03
CA LEU A 323 -20.80 -6.99 2.79
C LEU A 323 -20.22 -5.88 3.65
N VAL A 324 -19.83 -6.25 4.86
CA VAL A 324 -19.07 -5.40 5.79
C VAL A 324 -17.66 -5.98 5.86
N GLY A 325 -16.68 -5.18 5.43
CA GLY A 325 -15.25 -5.51 5.51
C GLY A 325 -14.72 -5.55 6.93
#